data_AF-A0A6A4HMV5-F1
#
_entry.id   AF-A0A6A4HMV5-F1
#
_cell.length_a   1.000
_cell.length_b   1.000
_cell.length_c   1.000
_cell.angle_alpha   90.00
_cell.angle_beta   90.00
_cell.angle_gamma   90.00
#
_symmetry.space_group_name_H-M   'P 1'
#
loop_
_entity.id
_entity.type
_entity.pdbx_description
1 polymer ?
#
loop_
_entity_poly.entity_id
_entity_poly.type
_entity_poly.pdbx_seq_one_letter_code
_entity_poly.pdbx_strand_id
1 'polypeptide(L)'
;SLFIPLPSWRKAVAGSAFRNRTLPWDVSTCWNSTYDMLAAFIEMKEYVDIFLDSSSNGLTQYLLTDTEWKAVEDLSLKDATKFFSSNSPNISAVIPAMDQLDKNFAVGILDNHILSAPLQHAVSIGKWTINKYYELSDSSDIYQIYMGKSIV
;
A
#
# COMPACT_ATOMS: atom_id res chain seq x y z
N SER A 1 -14.81 20.16 -0.23
CA SER A 1 -16.12 19.61 -0.59
C SER A 1 -15.98 18.19 -1.14
N LEU A 2 -16.15 17.17 -0.30
CA LEU A 2 -16.04 15.75 -0.68
C LEU A 2 -17.39 15.05 -0.48
N PHE A 3 -18.27 15.12 -1.48
CA PHE A 3 -19.50 14.29 -1.52
C PHE A 3 -19.88 13.87 -2.95
N ILE A 4 -19.12 14.29 -3.96
CA ILE A 4 -19.50 14.19 -5.37
C ILE A 4 -19.25 12.81 -6.01
N PRO A 5 -18.28 11.95 -5.61
CA PRO A 5 -18.06 10.69 -6.33
C PRO A 5 -19.03 9.55 -5.95
N LEU A 6 -19.77 9.66 -4.83
CA LEU A 6 -20.59 8.56 -4.31
C LEU A 6 -21.73 8.10 -5.26
N PRO A 7 -22.47 8.99 -5.93
CA PRO A 7 -23.49 8.60 -6.90
C PRO A 7 -22.90 7.87 -8.12
N SER A 8 -21.76 8.31 -8.63
CA SER A 8 -21.08 7.66 -9.76
C SER A 8 -20.56 6.27 -9.37
N TRP A 9 -19.97 6.14 -8.17
CA TRP A 9 -19.57 4.83 -7.64
C TRP A 9 -20.77 3.88 -7.53
N ARG A 10 -21.87 4.33 -6.92
CA ARG A 10 -23.08 3.51 -6.78
C ARG A 10 -23.63 3.03 -8.12
N LYS A 11 -23.52 3.84 -9.18
CA LYS A 11 -23.88 3.42 -10.54
C LYS A 11 -22.95 2.33 -11.06
N ALA A 12 -21.64 2.46 -10.88
CA ALA A 12 -20.66 1.46 -11.31
C ALA A 12 -20.90 0.09 -10.66
N VAL A 13 -21.25 0.05 -9.37
CA VAL A 13 -21.49 -1.21 -8.63
C VAL A 13 -22.94 -1.68 -8.56
N ALA A 14 -23.90 -0.97 -9.18
CA ALA A 14 -25.34 -1.21 -8.98
C ALA A 14 -25.78 -2.65 -9.31
N GLY A 15 -25.16 -3.27 -10.32
CA GLY A 15 -25.47 -4.61 -10.80
C GLY A 15 -24.61 -5.73 -10.21
N SER A 16 -23.72 -5.43 -9.26
CA SER A 16 -22.74 -6.40 -8.76
C SER A 16 -22.98 -6.82 -7.31
N ALA A 17 -22.20 -7.80 -6.85
CA ALA A 17 -22.14 -8.18 -5.45
C ALA A 17 -21.71 -7.01 -4.52
N PHE A 18 -21.06 -5.98 -5.08
CA PHE A 18 -20.55 -4.83 -4.35
C PHE A 18 -21.53 -3.65 -4.27
N ARG A 19 -22.79 -3.80 -4.71
CA ARG A 19 -23.80 -2.71 -4.73
C ARG A 19 -23.98 -1.94 -3.42
N ASN A 20 -23.74 -2.62 -2.29
CA ASN A 20 -23.86 -2.05 -0.94
C ASN A 20 -22.49 -1.69 -0.32
N ARG A 21 -21.39 -1.97 -1.00
CA ARG A 21 -20.04 -1.70 -0.51
C ARG A 21 -19.62 -0.29 -0.89
N THR A 22 -19.10 0.42 0.11
CA THR A 22 -18.50 1.74 -0.10
C THR A 22 -17.01 1.55 -0.38
N LEU A 23 -16.47 2.35 -1.29
CA LEU A 23 -15.04 2.41 -1.53
C LEU A 23 -14.34 2.90 -0.25
N PRO A 24 -13.46 2.11 0.38
CA PRO A 24 -12.72 2.55 1.56
C PRO A 24 -11.79 3.72 1.24
N TRP A 25 -11.55 4.55 2.25
CA TRP A 25 -10.72 5.74 2.14
C TRP A 25 -9.48 5.57 3.01
N ASP A 26 -8.39 6.22 2.58
CA ASP A 26 -7.22 6.35 3.43
C ASP A 26 -7.51 7.24 4.63
N VAL A 27 -7.03 6.83 5.79
CA VAL A 27 -7.14 7.55 7.05
C VAL A 27 -5.74 7.64 7.64
N SER A 28 -5.12 8.82 7.57
CA SER A 28 -3.72 9.02 7.98
C SER A 28 -3.40 8.61 9.42
N THR A 29 -4.40 8.57 10.30
CA THR A 29 -4.26 8.16 11.71
C THR A 29 -4.44 6.66 11.93
N CYS A 30 -4.87 5.90 10.90
CA CYS A 30 -5.06 4.47 10.96
C CYS A 30 -3.94 3.77 10.18
N TRP A 31 -3.04 3.07 10.88
CA TRP A 31 -1.84 2.47 10.28
C TRP A 31 -2.10 1.53 9.10
N ASN A 32 -3.31 0.98 8.99
CA ASN A 32 -3.65 -0.01 7.97
C ASN A 32 -4.61 0.49 6.89
N SER A 33 -5.10 1.74 6.98
CA SER A 33 -6.13 2.22 6.05
C SER A 33 -5.66 2.22 4.60
N THR A 34 -4.39 2.54 4.36
CA THR A 34 -3.83 2.56 3.00
C THR A 34 -3.82 1.16 2.41
N TYR A 35 -3.45 0.16 3.22
CA TYR A 35 -3.48 -1.24 2.82
C TYR A 35 -4.91 -1.73 2.60
N ASP A 36 -5.83 -1.47 3.53
CA ASP A 36 -7.23 -1.90 3.43
C ASP A 36 -7.92 -1.27 2.21
N MET A 37 -7.56 -0.02 1.91
CA MET A 37 -8.01 0.68 0.70
C MET A 37 -7.48 -0.01 -0.56
N LEU A 38 -6.17 -0.22 -0.66
CA LEU A 38 -5.56 -0.89 -1.83
C LEU A 38 -6.13 -2.30 -2.04
N ALA A 39 -6.27 -3.08 -0.97
CA ALA A 39 -6.82 -4.44 -1.04
C ALA A 39 -8.27 -4.44 -1.58
N ALA A 40 -9.08 -3.48 -1.15
CA ALA A 40 -10.44 -3.34 -1.66
C ALA A 40 -10.47 -2.85 -3.11
N PHE A 41 -9.54 -1.98 -3.51
CA PHE A 41 -9.43 -1.50 -4.90
C PHE A 41 -9.05 -2.64 -5.84
N ILE A 42 -8.11 -3.51 -5.45
CA ILE A 42 -7.74 -4.71 -6.20
C ILE A 42 -8.95 -5.65 -6.33
N GLU A 43 -9.67 -5.92 -5.23
CA GLU A 43 -10.85 -6.79 -5.23
C GLU A 43 -11.97 -6.27 -6.14
N MET A 44 -12.06 -4.95 -6.29
CA MET A 44 -13.09 -4.27 -7.10
C MET A 44 -12.51 -3.64 -8.37
N LYS A 45 -11.33 -4.10 -8.85
CA LYS A 45 -10.57 -3.48 -9.96
C LYS A 45 -11.44 -3.09 -11.14
N GLU A 46 -12.28 -4.00 -11.63
CA GLU A 46 -13.17 -3.77 -12.77
C GLU A 46 -14.10 -2.56 -12.56
N TYR A 47 -14.67 -2.42 -11.36
CA TYR A 47 -15.57 -1.33 -11.02
C TYR A 47 -14.83 -0.02 -10.75
N VAL A 48 -13.61 -0.10 -10.22
CA VAL A 48 -12.73 1.05 -10.04
C VAL A 48 -12.35 1.61 -11.42
N ASP A 49 -11.98 0.77 -12.38
CA ASP A 49 -11.65 1.21 -13.73
C ASP A 49 -12.87 1.84 -14.42
N ILE A 50 -14.06 1.23 -14.34
CA ILE A 50 -15.32 1.82 -14.86
C ILE A 50 -15.60 3.19 -14.21
N PHE A 51 -15.37 3.30 -12.90
CA PHE A 51 -15.59 4.54 -12.15
C PHE A 51 -14.59 5.64 -12.55
N LEU A 52 -13.31 5.30 -12.75
CA LEU A 52 -12.26 6.23 -13.14
C LEU A 52 -12.36 6.65 -14.61
N ASP A 53 -12.77 5.74 -15.50
CA ASP A 53 -12.93 5.98 -16.94
C ASP A 53 -14.16 6.83 -17.28
N SER A 54 -15.13 6.93 -16.35
CA SER A 54 -16.30 7.77 -16.61
C SER A 54 -15.92 9.25 -16.78
N SER A 55 -16.14 9.77 -17.98
CA SER A 55 -15.77 11.14 -18.40
C SER A 55 -16.35 12.25 -17.52
N SER A 56 -17.43 11.96 -16.78
CA SER A 56 -18.03 12.87 -15.80
C SER A 56 -17.20 13.07 -14.54
N ASN A 57 -16.24 12.20 -14.25
CA ASN A 57 -15.52 12.21 -12.98
C ASN A 57 -14.17 12.94 -13.08
N GLY A 58 -13.61 13.11 -14.28
CA GLY A 58 -12.30 13.77 -14.48
C GLY A 58 -11.13 13.00 -13.85
N LEU A 59 -11.30 11.69 -13.61
CA LEU A 59 -10.35 10.84 -12.91
C LEU A 59 -9.55 9.90 -13.83
N THR A 60 -9.74 10.00 -15.15
CA THR A 60 -9.09 9.12 -16.14
C THR A 60 -7.56 9.15 -16.05
N GLN A 61 -6.97 10.26 -15.58
CA GLN A 61 -5.53 10.37 -15.34
C GLN A 61 -4.99 9.46 -14.23
N TYR A 62 -5.87 8.89 -13.41
CA TYR A 62 -5.52 7.96 -12.32
C TYR A 62 -5.80 6.50 -12.70
N LEU A 63 -6.20 6.23 -13.95
CA LEU A 63 -6.44 4.87 -14.42
C LEU A 63 -5.11 4.13 -14.50
N LEU A 64 -5.06 2.95 -13.88
CA LEU A 64 -3.87 2.11 -13.90
C LEU A 64 -3.90 1.23 -15.14
N THR A 65 -2.75 1.07 -15.77
CA THR A 65 -2.55 0.07 -16.81
C THR A 65 -2.55 -1.33 -16.20
N ASP A 66 -2.74 -2.38 -17.03
CA ASP A 66 -2.69 -3.76 -16.53
C ASP A 66 -1.34 -4.12 -15.88
N THR A 67 -0.24 -3.56 -16.39
CA THR A 67 1.10 -3.71 -15.81
C THR A 67 1.17 -3.08 -14.42
N GLU A 68 0.58 -1.90 -14.24
CA GLU A 68 0.58 -1.21 -12.95
C GLU A 68 -0.33 -1.88 -11.94
N TRP A 69 -1.49 -2.39 -12.38
CA TRP A 69 -2.34 -3.24 -11.55
C TRP A 69 -1.59 -4.47 -11.07
N LYS A 70 -0.86 -5.13 -11.96
CA LYS A 70 -0.03 -6.28 -11.59
C LYS A 70 1.08 -5.91 -10.62
N ALA A 71 1.71 -4.74 -10.79
CA ALA A 71 2.71 -4.26 -9.84
C ALA A 71 2.12 -3.98 -8.44
N VAL A 72 0.90 -3.45 -8.38
CA VAL A 72 0.17 -3.22 -7.12
C VAL A 72 -0.27 -4.53 -6.47
N GLU A 73 -0.62 -5.55 -7.25
CA GLU A 73 -0.93 -6.90 -6.75
C GLU A 73 0.33 -7.62 -6.22
N ASP A 74 1.47 -7.48 -6.92
CA ASP A 74 2.76 -8.03 -6.51
C ASP A 74 3.34 -7.32 -5.27
N LEU A 75 2.88 -6.10 -4.98
CA LEU A 75 3.18 -5.37 -3.75
C LEU A 75 2.48 -6.03 -2.55
N SER A 76 3.08 -7.09 -1.99
CA SER A 76 2.57 -7.72 -0.76
C SER A 76 2.90 -6.87 0.48
N LEU A 77 2.09 -5.84 0.74
CA LEU A 77 2.05 -5.14 2.03
C LEU A 77 1.29 -5.94 3.09
N LYS A 78 0.43 -6.87 2.66
CA LYS A 78 -0.50 -7.61 3.52
C LYS A 78 0.17 -8.33 4.67
N ASP A 79 1.25 -9.06 4.39
CA ASP A 79 1.91 -9.90 5.38
C ASP A 79 2.68 -9.04 6.40
N ALA A 80 3.34 -7.98 5.92
CA ALA A 80 4.01 -7.01 6.77
C ALA A 80 3.00 -6.25 7.65
N THR A 81 1.94 -5.69 7.06
CA THR A 81 0.91 -4.94 7.79
C THR A 81 0.21 -5.82 8.83
N LYS A 82 -0.15 -7.07 8.49
CA LYS A 82 -0.72 -8.01 9.46
C LYS A 82 0.25 -8.34 10.60
N PHE A 83 1.53 -8.54 10.29
CA PHE A 83 2.55 -8.80 11.29
C PHE A 83 2.66 -7.63 12.28
N PHE A 84 2.81 -6.40 11.78
CA PHE A 84 2.93 -5.20 12.62
C PHE A 84 1.64 -4.84 13.37
N SER A 85 0.49 -5.26 12.85
CA SER A 85 -0.82 -5.07 13.49
C SER A 85 -1.21 -6.18 14.45
N SER A 86 -0.41 -7.24 14.55
CA SER A 86 -0.65 -8.32 15.50
C SER A 86 -0.33 -7.87 16.92
N ASN A 87 -0.89 -8.56 17.93
CA ASN A 87 -0.59 -8.30 19.33
C ASN A 87 0.77 -8.89 19.78
N SER A 88 1.61 -9.37 18.86
CA SER A 88 2.88 -10.02 19.21
C SER A 88 4.02 -9.73 18.21
N PRO A 89 4.30 -8.48 17.80
CA PRO A 89 5.54 -8.19 17.10
C PRO A 89 6.67 -8.30 18.13
N ASN A 90 7.49 -9.35 18.02
CA ASN A 90 8.72 -9.42 18.81
C ASN A 90 9.77 -8.52 18.14
N ILE A 91 10.59 -7.84 18.95
CA ILE A 91 11.66 -6.95 18.47
C ILE A 91 12.58 -7.67 17.47
N SER A 92 12.80 -8.98 17.65
CA SER A 92 13.63 -9.80 16.78
C SER A 92 13.10 -10.01 15.35
N ALA A 93 11.79 -9.87 15.14
CA ALA A 93 11.12 -10.13 13.88
C ALA A 93 10.80 -8.82 13.14
N VAL A 94 11.00 -7.66 13.76
CA VAL A 94 10.85 -6.36 13.11
C VAL A 94 11.86 -6.20 11.96
N ILE A 95 13.13 -6.52 12.19
CA ILE A 95 14.18 -6.41 11.15
C ILE A 95 13.91 -7.36 9.98
N PRO A 96 13.65 -8.67 10.18
CA PRO A 96 13.24 -9.56 9.09
C PRO A 96 11.98 -9.12 8.34
N ALA A 97 10.98 -8.55 9.04
CA ALA A 97 9.77 -8.03 8.40
C ALA A 97 10.06 -6.79 7.54
N MET A 98 10.94 -5.90 8.00
CA MET A 98 11.42 -4.76 7.21
C MET A 98 12.25 -5.21 6.00
N ASP A 99 13.13 -6.21 6.16
CA ASP A 99 13.93 -6.77 5.06
C ASP A 99 13.04 -7.38 3.97
N GLN A 100 11.97 -8.08 4.37
CA GLN A 100 11.00 -8.63 3.43
C GLN A 100 10.26 -7.51 2.69
N LEU A 101 9.89 -6.44 3.40
CA LEU A 101 9.23 -5.29 2.81
C LEU A 101 10.14 -4.58 1.80
N ASP A 102 11.40 -4.33 2.15
CA ASP A 102 12.39 -3.70 1.26
C ASP A 102 12.64 -4.54 0.00
N LYS A 103 12.78 -5.87 0.16
CA LYS A 103 12.87 -6.81 -0.99
C LYS A 103 11.65 -6.73 -1.90
N ASN A 104 10.45 -6.65 -1.34
CA ASN A 104 9.22 -6.51 -2.14
C ASN A 104 9.23 -5.20 -2.96
N PHE A 105 9.73 -4.09 -2.37
CA PHE A 105 9.87 -2.82 -3.08
C PHE A 105 10.99 -2.81 -4.13
N ALA A 106 12.09 -3.52 -3.90
CA ALA A 106 13.22 -3.60 -4.83
C ALA A 106 12.97 -4.57 -5.98
N VAL A 107 12.70 -5.84 -5.66
CA VAL A 107 12.59 -6.92 -6.65
C VAL A 107 11.21 -6.98 -7.27
N GLY A 108 10.15 -6.70 -6.49
CA GLY A 108 8.77 -6.88 -6.94
C GLY A 108 8.29 -5.81 -7.92
N ILE A 109 8.65 -4.55 -7.67
CA ILE A 109 7.96 -3.41 -8.29
C ILE A 109 8.84 -2.62 -9.26
N LEU A 110 10.10 -2.35 -8.90
CA LEU A 110 10.99 -1.52 -9.74
C LEU A 110 11.69 -2.31 -10.84
N ASP A 111 12.02 -3.59 -10.60
CA ASP A 111 12.76 -4.41 -11.56
C ASP A 111 11.85 -5.17 -12.56
N ASN A 112 10.60 -5.45 -12.18
CA ASN A 112 9.71 -6.33 -12.94
C ASN A 112 8.61 -5.60 -13.74
N HIS A 113 8.35 -4.33 -13.45
CA HIS A 113 7.22 -3.60 -14.02
C HIS A 113 7.61 -2.22 -14.55
N ILE A 114 7.04 -1.84 -15.70
CA ILE A 114 7.13 -0.47 -16.20
C ILE A 114 6.03 0.34 -15.50
N LEU A 115 6.43 1.17 -14.54
CA LEU A 115 5.52 1.99 -13.73
C LEU A 115 5.42 3.42 -14.28
N SER A 116 4.25 4.05 -14.17
CA SER A 116 4.13 5.50 -14.39
C SER A 116 4.90 6.32 -13.36
N ALA A 117 5.20 7.57 -13.70
CA ALA A 117 5.91 8.49 -12.81
C ALA A 117 5.25 8.65 -11.41
N PRO A 118 3.91 8.73 -11.28
CA PRO A 118 3.27 8.75 -9.96
C PRO A 118 3.54 7.50 -9.12
N LEU A 119 3.48 6.30 -9.71
CA LEU A 119 3.76 5.06 -8.98
C LEU A 119 5.24 4.91 -8.62
N GLN A 120 6.15 5.28 -9.53
CA GLN A 120 7.58 5.33 -9.22
C GLN A 120 7.87 6.26 -8.04
N HIS A 121 7.20 7.42 -8.01
CA HIS A 121 7.33 8.36 -6.90
C HIS A 121 6.79 7.76 -5.59
N ALA A 122 5.60 7.15 -5.60
CA ALA A 122 5.02 6.51 -4.43
C ALA A 122 5.93 5.41 -3.86
N VAL A 123 6.48 4.55 -4.73
CA VAL A 123 7.45 3.51 -4.36
C VAL A 123 8.73 4.11 -3.78
N SER A 124 9.23 5.19 -4.35
CA SER A 124 10.42 5.89 -3.85
C SER A 124 10.21 6.47 -2.46
N ILE A 125 9.03 7.04 -2.19
CA ILE A 125 8.65 7.51 -0.85
C ILE A 125 8.59 6.32 0.12
N GLY A 126 7.97 5.19 -0.27
CA GLY A 126 7.93 3.98 0.54
C GLY A 126 9.33 3.47 0.93
N LYS A 127 10.25 3.39 -0.04
CA LYS A 127 11.66 3.05 0.21
C LYS A 127 12.36 4.02 1.16
N TRP A 128 12.18 5.33 0.94
CA TRP A 128 12.75 6.34 1.82
C TRP A 128 12.25 6.19 3.26
N THR A 129 10.95 5.92 3.45
CA THR A 129 10.37 5.64 4.77
C THR A 129 10.99 4.41 5.42
N ILE A 130 11.15 3.30 4.69
CA ILE A 130 11.80 2.09 5.20
C ILE A 130 13.25 2.36 5.63
N ASN A 131 14.02 3.05 4.78
CA ASN A 131 15.39 3.46 5.11
C ASN A 131 15.44 4.29 6.39
N LYS A 132 14.47 5.19 6.59
CA LYS A 132 14.39 5.98 7.82
C LYS A 132 14.19 5.10 9.05
N TYR A 133 13.38 4.05 8.96
CA TYR A 133 13.21 3.10 10.06
C TYR A 133 14.45 2.24 10.31
N TYR A 134 15.25 1.92 9.28
CA TYR A 134 16.55 1.26 9.49
C TYR A 134 17.50 2.15 10.29
N GLU A 135 17.62 3.44 9.93
CA GLU A 135 18.43 4.40 10.70
C GLU A 135 18.00 4.49 12.17
N LEU A 136 16.69 4.53 12.42
CA LEU A 136 16.13 4.58 13.78
C LEU A 136 16.37 3.29 14.56
N SER A 137 16.29 2.13 13.89
CA SER A 137 16.57 0.84 14.51
C SER A 137 18.06 0.70 14.84
N ASP A 138 18.94 1.12 13.94
CA ASP A 138 20.39 1.09 14.15
C ASP A 138 20.86 2.04 15.26
N SER A 139 20.14 3.12 15.51
CA SER A 139 20.42 4.09 16.59
C SER A 139 19.69 3.79 17.91
N SER A 140 18.84 2.75 17.94
CA SER A 140 18.12 2.35 19.14
C SER A 140 18.93 1.38 20.00
N ASP A 141 19.16 1.74 21.26
CA ASP A 141 19.87 0.90 22.23
C ASP A 141 19.24 -0.51 22.34
N ILE A 142 17.90 -0.59 22.28
CA ILE A 142 17.17 -1.86 22.38
C ILE A 142 17.54 -2.79 21.22
N TYR A 143 17.56 -2.27 19.99
CA TYR A 143 17.94 -3.03 18.81
C TYR A 143 19.45 -3.31 18.78
N GLN A 144 20.30 -2.38 19.24
CA GLN A 144 21.74 -2.61 19.34
C GLN A 144 22.08 -3.74 20.33
N ILE A 145 21.49 -3.74 21.52
CA ILE A 145 21.63 -4.81 22.52
C ILE A 145 21.19 -6.14 21.92
N TYR A 146 20.03 -6.16 21.26
CA TYR A 146 19.47 -7.37 20.66
C TYR A 146 20.37 -7.92 19.54
N MET A 147 20.94 -7.04 18.71
CA MET A 147 21.82 -7.39 17.60
C MET A 147 23.27 -7.66 18.06
N GLY A 148 23.55 -7.62 19.36
CA GLY A 148 24.89 -7.84 19.90
C GLY A 148 25.91 -6.76 19.54
N LYS A 149 25.45 -5.57 19.14
CA LYS A 149 26.32 -4.39 18.99
C LYS A 149 26.67 -3.91 20.41
N SER A 150 27.93 -4.08 20.83
CA SER A 150 28.42 -3.65 22.14
C SER A 150 28.08 -2.18 22.39
N ILE A 151 27.37 -1.92 23.49
CA ILE A 151 27.32 -0.58 24.08
C ILE A 151 28.68 -0.36 24.73
N VAL A 152 29.50 0.51 24.13
CA VAL A 152 30.78 0.95 24.71
C VAL A 152 30.54 2.21 25.52
#